data_AF-C9XYU4-F1
#
_entry.id   AF-C9XYU4-F1
#
_cell.length_a   1.000
_cell.length_b   1.000
_cell.length_c   1.000
_cell.angle_alpha   90.00
_cell.angle_beta   90.00
_cell.angle_gamma   90.00
#
_symmetry.space_group_name_H-M   'P 1'
#
loop_
_entity.id
_entity.type
_entity.pdbx_description
1 polymer ?
#
loop_
_entity_poly.entity_id
_entity_poly.type
_entity_poly.pdbx_seq_one_letter_code
_entity_poly.pdbx_strand_id
1 'polypeptide(L)'
;MGKKDDDYQVVYRGEALPRYVPGGLAFFQRPTECGGGYWLGRTCDGVFMFEIPWPVSLSQGCTYLTDRTRTEPPFGHFNDDFQLELQ
;
A
#
# COMPACT_ATOMS: atom_id res chain seq x y z
N MET A 1 4.30 25.02 -2.97
CA MET A 1 5.07 23.78 -3.11
C MET A 1 4.09 22.71 -3.57
N GLY A 2 4.16 22.36 -4.85
CA GLY A 2 3.19 21.49 -5.51
C GLY A 2 3.19 20.11 -4.87
N LYS A 3 1.99 19.61 -4.57
CA LYS A 3 1.75 18.26 -4.08
C LYS A 3 2.48 17.28 -5.00
N LYS A 4 3.44 16.56 -4.44
CA LYS A 4 3.85 15.28 -5.00
C LYS A 4 2.56 14.46 -5.05
N ASP A 5 2.16 13.96 -6.21
CA ASP A 5 1.15 12.92 -6.30
C ASP A 5 1.66 11.76 -5.43
N ASP A 6 1.25 11.74 -4.16
CA ASP A 6 1.57 10.63 -3.27
C ASP A 6 0.87 9.41 -3.89
N ASP A 7 1.67 8.41 -4.26
CA ASP A 7 1.24 7.13 -4.84
C ASP A 7 0.33 6.32 -3.90
N TYR A 8 -0.02 6.90 -2.74
CA TYR A 8 -0.85 6.32 -1.70
C TYR A 8 -1.81 7.37 -1.09
N GLN A 9 -2.91 6.88 -0.54
CA GLN A 9 -3.87 7.69 0.23
C GLN A 9 -3.70 7.44 1.73
N VAL A 10 -4.00 8.43 2.57
CA VAL A 10 -4.01 8.26 4.04
C VAL A 10 -5.43 8.48 4.54
N VAL A 11 -5.98 7.46 5.21
CA VAL A 11 -7.31 7.46 5.81
C VAL A 11 -7.14 7.54 7.32
N TYR A 12 -7.57 8.67 7.90
CA TYR A 12 -7.51 8.91 9.34
C TYR A 12 -8.64 8.19 10.08
N ARG A 13 -8.51 8.08 11.41
CA ARG A 13 -9.53 7.45 12.26
C ARG A 13 -10.87 8.17 12.11
N GLY A 14 -11.92 7.40 11.85
CA GLY A 14 -13.29 7.93 11.68
C GLY A 14 -13.61 8.40 10.27
N GLU A 15 -12.61 8.47 9.38
CA GLU A 15 -12.80 8.78 7.98
C GLU A 15 -13.04 7.51 7.15
N ALA A 16 -13.72 7.68 6.03
CA ALA A 16 -13.82 6.66 4.98
C ALA A 16 -12.89 7.02 3.82
N LEU A 17 -12.41 6.02 3.09
CA LEU A 17 -11.67 6.25 1.86
C LEU A 17 -12.64 6.85 0.81
N PRO A 18 -12.48 8.12 0.40
CA PRO A 18 -13.47 8.81 -0.42
C PRO A 18 -13.57 8.23 -1.84
N ARG A 19 -12.45 7.75 -2.37
CA ARG A 19 -12.38 7.05 -3.64
C ARG A 19 -11.24 6.05 -3.60
N TYR A 20 -11.55 4.78 -3.79
CA TYR A 20 -10.52 3.76 -3.97
C TYR A 20 -10.15 3.62 -5.44
N VAL A 21 -8.90 3.25 -5.69
CA VAL A 21 -8.39 2.87 -7.01
C VAL A 21 -8.00 1.40 -6.90
N PRO A 22 -8.52 0.49 -7.74
CA PRO A 22 -8.09 -0.91 -7.73
C PRO A 22 -6.57 -1.02 -7.85
N GLY A 23 -5.92 -1.71 -6.90
CA GLY A 23 -4.46 -1.84 -6.79
C GLY A 23 -3.75 -0.63 -6.18
N GLY A 24 -4.46 0.47 -5.91
CA GLY A 24 -3.92 1.68 -5.29
C GLY A 24 -3.54 1.47 -3.83
N LEU A 25 -2.53 2.19 -3.36
CA LEU A 25 -2.04 2.08 -2.00
C LEU A 25 -2.84 2.96 -1.04
N ALA A 26 -3.08 2.46 0.17
CA ALA A 26 -3.68 3.23 1.23
C ALA A 26 -3.07 2.89 2.60
N PHE A 27 -2.93 3.93 3.43
CA PHE A 27 -2.67 3.82 4.85
C PHE A 27 -3.98 4.01 5.61
N PHE A 28 -4.36 3.03 6.43
CA PHE A 28 -5.48 3.16 7.36
C PHE A 28 -4.98 3.36 8.78
N GLN A 29 -5.30 4.50 9.38
CA GLN A 29 -4.87 4.83 10.72
C GLN A 29 -5.55 3.92 11.74
N ARG A 30 -4.74 3.33 12.61
CA ARG A 30 -5.21 2.51 13.73
C ARG A 30 -5.55 3.39 14.94
N PRO A 31 -6.53 2.99 15.75
CA PRO A 31 -6.84 3.70 16.97
C PRO A 31 -5.66 3.59 17.97
N THR A 32 -5.42 4.67 18.72
CA THR A 32 -4.30 4.79 19.67
C THR A 32 -4.39 3.79 20.82
N GLU A 33 -5.61 3.46 21.26
CA GLU A 33 -5.88 2.41 22.25
C GLU A 33 -5.41 1.01 21.83
N CYS A 34 -5.24 0.77 20.52
CA CYS A 34 -4.67 -0.48 20.00
C CYS A 34 -3.16 -0.36 19.68
N GLY A 35 -2.48 0.68 20.16
CA GLY A 35 -1.05 0.93 19.89
C GLY A 35 -0.79 1.84 18.67
N GLY A 36 -1.83 2.38 18.03
CA GLY A 36 -1.69 3.38 16.95
C GLY A 36 -0.99 2.86 15.69
N GLY A 37 -0.38 3.78 14.94
CA GLY A 37 0.24 3.48 13.65
C GLY A 37 -0.79 3.29 12.53
N TYR A 38 -0.36 2.59 11.47
CA TYR A 38 -1.13 2.44 10.24
C TYR A 38 -1.05 1.01 9.70
N TRP A 39 -2.14 0.56 9.11
CA TRP A 39 -2.12 -0.55 8.16
C TRP A 39 -1.77 -0.02 6.78
N LEU A 40 -0.75 -0.60 6.15
CA LEU A 40 -0.38 -0.31 4.77
C LEU A 40 -0.80 -1.47 3.87
N GLY A 41 -1.52 -1.15 2.80
CA GLY A 41 -2.02 -2.15 1.87
C GLY A 41 -2.55 -1.58 0.57
N ARG A 42 -3.01 -2.46 -0.30
CA ARG A 42 -3.69 -2.13 -1.55
C ARG A 42 -5.20 -2.25 -1.40
N THR A 43 -5.90 -1.31 -2.02
CA THR A 43 -7.36 -1.33 -2.14
C THR A 43 -7.76 -2.00 -3.44
N CYS A 44 -8.59 -3.04 -3.37
CA CYS A 44 -9.17 -3.72 -4.53
C CYS A 44 -10.69 -3.78 -4.38
N ASP A 45 -11.37 -4.30 -5.39
CA ASP A 45 -12.83 -4.43 -5.33
C ASP A 45 -13.23 -5.36 -4.16
N GLY A 46 -13.98 -4.80 -3.21
CA GLY A 46 -14.47 -5.50 -2.02
C GLY A 46 -13.42 -5.88 -0.95
N VAL A 47 -12.12 -5.66 -1.19
CA VAL A 47 -11.05 -6.13 -0.29
C VAL A 47 -9.93 -5.12 -0.08
N PHE A 48 -9.30 -5.19 1.09
CA PHE A 48 -8.04 -4.52 1.39
C PHE A 48 -6.97 -5.57 1.65
N MET A 49 -5.91 -5.57 0.84
CA MET A 49 -4.80 -6.52 0.93
C MET A 49 -3.60 -5.87 1.61
N PHE A 50 -3.12 -6.46 2.70
CA PHE A 50 -1.95 -5.96 3.40
C PHE A 50 -0.69 -6.08 2.53
N GLU A 51 0.04 -4.97 2.41
CA GLU A 51 1.39 -4.94 1.83
C GLU A 51 2.42 -5.33 2.90
N ILE A 52 2.22 -4.81 4.11
CA ILE A 52 2.99 -5.20 5.29
C ILE A 52 2.01 -5.86 6.26
N PRO A 53 2.26 -7.12 6.70
CA PRO A 53 1.29 -7.86 7.51
C PRO A 53 1.21 -7.41 8.97
N TRP A 54 1.97 -6.39 9.37
CA TRP A 54 1.92 -5.77 10.70
C TRP A 54 1.80 -4.25 10.62
N PRO A 55 1.27 -3.58 11.67
CA PRO A 55 1.17 -2.13 11.72
C PRO A 55 2.54 -1.44 11.65
N VAL A 56 2.60 -0.30 10.97
CA VAL A 56 3.81 0.51 10.83
C VAL A 56 3.56 1.97 11.19
N SER A 57 4.62 2.71 11.52
CA SER A 57 4.55 4.17 11.48
C SER A 57 4.42 4.65 10.03
N LEU A 58 3.86 5.84 9.82
CA LEU A 58 3.74 6.42 8.48
C LEU A 58 5.12 6.52 7.80
N SER A 59 6.14 6.97 8.53
CA SER A 59 7.51 7.06 8.02
C SER A 59 8.07 5.69 7.58
N GLN A 60 7.91 4.64 8.38
CA GLN A 60 8.35 3.29 8.00
C GLN A 60 7.65 2.81 6.73
N GLY A 61 6.34 3.05 6.62
CA GLY A 61 5.58 2.72 5.41
C GLY A 61 6.06 3.49 4.17
N CYS A 62 6.30 4.80 4.28
CA CYS A 62 6.84 5.60 3.18
C CYS A 62 8.23 5.12 2.74
N THR A 63 9.10 4.75 3.70
CA THR A 63 10.42 4.18 3.40
C THR A 63 10.28 2.85 2.66
N TYR A 64 9.39 1.96 3.12
CA TYR A 64 9.09 0.71 2.44
C TYR A 64 8.63 0.93 1.00
N LEU A 65 7.65 1.81 0.77
CA LEU A 65 7.15 2.11 -0.58
C LEU A 65 8.24 2.68 -1.49
N THR A 66 9.11 3.55 -0.95
CA THR A 66 10.22 4.12 -1.72
C THR A 66 11.21 3.04 -2.16
N ASP A 67 11.58 2.12 -1.25
CA ASP A 67 12.49 1.02 -1.58
C ASP A 67 11.87 0.08 -2.62
N ARG A 68 10.57 -0.18 -2.48
CA ARG A 68 9.77 -1.03 -3.38
C ARG A 68 9.72 -0.51 -4.82
N THR A 69 9.44 0.79 -4.98
CA THR A 69 9.36 1.42 -6.32
C THR A 69 10.68 1.36 -7.10
N ARG A 70 11.81 1.14 -6.41
CA ARG A 70 13.13 0.98 -7.03
C ARG A 70 13.39 -0.45 -7.53
N THR A 71 12.72 -1.44 -6.96
CA THR A 71 13.08 -2.87 -7.16
C THR A 71 12.03 -3.66 -7.91
N GLU A 72 10.75 -3.26 -7.86
CA GLU A 72 9.66 -4.05 -8.40
C GLU A 72 9.06 -3.46 -9.68
N PRO A 73 8.70 -4.31 -10.67
CA PRO A 73 7.93 -3.87 -11.81
C PRO A 73 6.53 -3.43 -11.37
N PRO A 74 5.84 -2.58 -12.18
CA PRO A 74 4.53 -2.07 -11.83
C PRO A 74 3.52 -3.20 -11.60
N PHE A 75 2.54 -2.93 -10.73
CA PHE A 75 1.49 -3.90 -10.39
C PHE A 75 0.74 -4.33 -11.67
N GLY A 76 0.62 -5.64 -11.89
CA GLY A 76 0.04 -6.21 -13.11
C GLY A 76 1.04 -6.44 -14.26
N HIS A 77 2.33 -6.18 -14.06
CA HIS A 77 3.37 -6.56 -15.01
C HIS A 77 3.57 -8.07 -15.00
N PHE A 78 3.04 -8.75 -16.01
CA PHE A 78 3.28 -10.15 -16.26
C PHE A 78 4.58 -10.30 -17.07
N ASN A 79 5.49 -11.19 -16.66
CA ASN A 79 6.64 -11.50 -17.48
C ASN A 79 6.22 -12.53 -18.53
N ASP A 80 5.90 -12.07 -19.74
CA ASP A 80 5.49 -12.95 -20.85
C ASP A 80 6.58 -13.96 -21.26
N ASP A 81 7.85 -13.67 -20.93
CA ASP A 81 9.00 -14.55 -21.19
C ASP A 81 9.25 -15.57 -20.07
N PHE A 82 8.44 -15.58 -19.00
CA PHE A 82 8.60 -16.54 -17.92
C PHE A 82 8.34 -17.97 -18.39
N GLN A 83 9.37 -18.80 -18.40
CA GLN A 83 9.28 -20.24 -18.63
C GLN A 83 9.41 -20.97 -17.28
N LEU A 84 8.37 -21.70 -16.88
CA LEU A 84 8.41 -22.54 -15.67
C LEU A 84 9.23 -23.80 -15.98
N GLU A 85 10.49 -23.82 -15.56
CA GLU A 85 11.30 -25.04 -15.66
C GLU A 85 10.84 -26.04 -14.60
N LEU A 86 10.26 -27.16 -15.05
CA LEU A 86 9.85 -28.25 -14.19
C LEU A 86 11.12 -29.01 -13.73
N GLN A 87 11.50 -28.88 -12.45
CA GLN A 87 12.53 -29.72 -11.84
C GLN A 87 12.00 -31.11 -11.48
#